data_AF-A0AAE5V683-F1
#
_entry.id   AF-A0AAE5V683-F1
#
_cell.length_a   1.000
_cell.length_b   1.000
_cell.length_c   1.000
_cell.angle_alpha   90.00
_cell.angle_beta   90.00
_cell.angle_gamma   90.00
#
_symmetry.space_group_name_H-M   'P 1'
#
loop_
_entity.id
_entity.type
_entity.pdbx_description
1 polymer ?
#
loop_
_entity_poly.entity_id
_entity_poly.type
_entity_poly.pdbx_seq_one_letter_code
_entity_poly.pdbx_strand_id
1 'polypeptide(L)'
;MKIFKTLSSILVTSVLSVTVIPSTFASTESTATNQTQQTVLFDNSHAQTAGAADWVIDGAFSDYADSMRKQGYQVKELEGESNISDQSLQQARVLVIPEANNPFKENEQKAIINFV
;
A
#
# COMPACT_ATOMS: atom_id res chain seq x y z
N MET A 1 -11.70 -58.40 41.24
CA MET A 1 -11.86 -58.25 39.77
C MET A 1 -12.57 -56.94 39.49
N LYS A 2 -11.91 -55.96 38.85
CA LYS A 2 -12.52 -54.82 38.13
C LYS A 2 -11.45 -53.99 37.39
N ILE A 3 -11.15 -54.48 36.19
CA ILE A 3 -10.81 -53.81 34.92
C ILE A 3 -10.36 -52.33 34.92
N PHE A 4 -9.11 -52.13 34.50
CA PHE A 4 -8.52 -50.88 34.03
C PHE A 4 -9.09 -50.48 32.66
N LYS A 5 -9.40 -49.20 32.47
CA LYS A 5 -9.67 -48.60 31.15
C LYS A 5 -8.75 -47.39 30.97
N THR A 6 -7.68 -47.57 30.20
CA THR A 6 -6.85 -46.46 29.73
C THR A 6 -7.44 -45.93 28.42
N LEU A 7 -7.97 -44.71 28.43
CA LEU A 7 -8.32 -43.99 27.21
C LEU A 7 -7.04 -43.40 26.63
N SER A 8 -6.61 -43.91 25.47
CA SER A 8 -5.50 -43.36 24.71
C SER A 8 -6.03 -42.21 23.85
N SER A 9 -5.78 -40.96 24.27
CA SER A 9 -6.06 -39.76 23.45
C SER A 9 -4.92 -39.55 22.46
N ILE A 10 -5.21 -39.66 21.17
CA ILE A 10 -4.28 -39.31 20.09
C ILE A 10 -4.46 -37.81 19.82
N LEU A 11 -3.47 -37.01 20.22
CA LEU A 11 -3.39 -35.60 19.82
C LEU A 11 -2.84 -35.52 18.40
N VAL A 12 -3.69 -35.14 17.44
CA VAL A 12 -3.26 -34.84 16.07
C VAL A 12 -2.77 -33.39 16.03
N THR A 13 -1.47 -33.18 16.15
CA THR A 13 -0.85 -31.86 15.96
C THR A 13 -0.61 -31.64 14.47
N SER A 14 -1.49 -30.89 13.81
CA SER A 14 -1.27 -30.44 12.44
C SER A 14 -0.32 -29.24 12.45
N VAL A 15 0.88 -29.39 11.88
CA VAL A 15 1.83 -28.30 11.70
C VAL A 15 1.53 -27.59 10.37
N LEU A 16 0.87 -26.44 10.42
CA LEU A 16 0.84 -25.54 9.26
C LEU A 16 2.24 -24.98 9.05
N SER A 17 2.88 -25.40 7.97
CA SER A 17 4.17 -24.83 7.55
C SER A 17 3.90 -23.59 6.70
N VAL A 18 4.21 -22.41 7.23
CA VAL A 18 4.16 -21.15 6.47
C VAL A 18 5.47 -21.01 5.70
N THR A 19 5.41 -21.21 4.39
CA THR A 19 6.56 -20.95 3.51
C THR A 19 6.62 -19.46 3.22
N VAL A 20 7.65 -18.78 3.71
CA VAL A 20 7.91 -17.38 3.38
C VAL A 20 8.40 -17.32 1.94
N ILE A 21 7.60 -16.74 1.03
CA ILE A 21 8.04 -16.42 -0.33
C ILE A 21 8.80 -15.09 -0.24
N PRO A 22 10.07 -15.01 -0.66
CA PRO A 22 10.75 -13.73 -0.73
C PRO A 22 10.09 -12.85 -1.80
N SER A 23 9.57 -11.70 -1.37
CA SER A 23 9.07 -10.66 -2.27
C SER A 23 10.24 -10.12 -3.10
N THR A 24 10.26 -10.37 -4.40
CA THR A 24 11.21 -9.71 -5.31
C THR A 24 10.79 -8.25 -5.45
N PHE A 25 11.45 -7.35 -4.70
CA PHE A 25 11.30 -5.92 -4.93
C PHE A 25 11.95 -5.55 -6.27
N ALA A 26 11.27 -4.71 -7.05
CA ALA A 26 11.84 -4.12 -8.25
C ALA A 26 13.11 -3.33 -7.88
N SER A 27 14.23 -3.64 -8.51
CA SER A 27 15.44 -2.82 -8.39
C SER A 27 15.31 -1.61 -9.29
N THR A 28 15.20 -0.42 -8.71
CA THR A 28 15.24 0.85 -9.44
C THR A 28 16.60 1.52 -9.26
N GLU A 29 17.19 1.86 -10.39
CA GLU A 29 18.47 2.55 -10.55
C GLU A 29 18.41 3.93 -9.86
N SER A 30 19.18 4.06 -8.77
CA SER A 30 19.24 5.27 -7.96
C SER A 30 20.16 6.30 -8.61
N THR A 31 19.59 7.18 -9.45
CA THR A 31 20.25 8.44 -9.82
C THR A 31 20.17 9.40 -8.63
N ALA A 32 21.03 9.16 -7.63
CA ALA A 32 21.07 9.86 -6.36
C ALA A 32 21.61 11.29 -6.49
N THR A 33 20.86 12.20 -7.09
CA THR A 33 21.03 13.64 -6.91
C THR A 33 19.65 14.31 -6.94
N ASN A 34 19.12 14.72 -5.77
CA ASN A 34 17.89 15.50 -5.54
C ASN A 34 16.56 14.77 -5.19
N GLN A 35 16.55 13.49 -4.83
CA GLN A 35 15.29 12.81 -4.43
C GLN A 35 14.73 13.28 -3.07
N THR A 36 15.57 13.81 -2.19
CA THR A 36 15.20 14.27 -0.83
C THR A 36 14.19 15.44 -0.82
N GLN A 37 13.85 16.01 -1.98
CA GLN A 37 12.83 17.06 -2.12
C GLN A 37 11.60 16.62 -2.95
N GLN A 38 11.61 15.43 -3.54
CA GLN A 38 10.53 14.98 -4.42
C GLN A 38 9.43 14.27 -3.63
N THR A 39 8.18 14.67 -3.85
CA THR A 39 7.02 14.11 -3.15
C THR A 39 6.37 13.00 -3.96
N VAL A 40 5.99 11.91 -3.30
CA VAL A 40 5.09 10.86 -3.79
C VAL A 40 3.78 11.02 -3.05
N LEU A 41 2.69 11.19 -3.81
CA LEU A 41 1.34 11.34 -3.27
C LEU A 41 0.60 10.02 -3.40
N PHE A 42 0.08 9.51 -2.29
CA PHE A 42 -0.83 8.38 -2.25
C PHE A 42 -2.25 8.91 -2.18
N ASP A 43 -3.09 8.48 -3.12
CA ASP A 43 -4.51 8.73 -3.02
C ASP A 43 -5.07 8.01 -1.77
N ASN A 44 -5.83 8.73 -0.94
CA ASN A 44 -6.65 8.21 0.15
C ASN A 44 -8.03 8.93 0.14
N SER A 45 -8.45 9.45 -1.02
CA SER A 45 -9.72 10.16 -1.18
C SER A 45 -10.79 9.34 -1.88
N HIS A 46 -10.43 8.26 -2.56
CA HIS A 46 -11.37 7.44 -3.36
C HIS A 46 -11.63 6.06 -2.76
N ALA A 47 -11.78 5.98 -1.44
CA ALA A 47 -12.10 4.74 -0.71
C ALA A 47 -11.09 3.60 -0.99
N GLN A 48 -9.81 3.91 -0.83
CA GLN A 48 -8.67 3.01 -1.10
C GLN A 48 -8.54 1.86 -0.09
N THR A 49 -9.36 1.88 0.96
CA THR A 49 -9.51 0.83 1.98
C THR A 49 -10.76 -0.02 1.79
N ALA A 50 -11.54 0.20 0.71
CA ALA A 50 -12.75 -0.57 0.46
C ALA A 50 -12.43 -1.95 -0.15
N GLY A 51 -13.28 -2.93 0.16
CA GLY A 51 -13.13 -4.30 -0.34
C GLY A 51 -12.01 -5.08 0.37
N ALA A 52 -11.10 -5.66 -0.41
CA ALA A 52 -9.90 -6.35 0.10
C ALA A 52 -8.65 -5.45 0.04
N ALA A 53 -8.82 -4.19 -0.39
CA ALA A 53 -7.77 -3.21 -0.57
C ALA A 53 -7.50 -2.50 0.78
N ASP A 54 -6.23 -2.29 1.12
CA ASP A 54 -5.81 -1.47 2.28
C ASP A 54 -4.51 -0.73 1.92
N TRP A 55 -4.61 0.12 0.90
CA TRP A 55 -3.48 0.76 0.21
C TRP A 55 -3.12 2.15 0.74
N VAL A 56 -3.44 2.41 2.01
CA VAL A 56 -3.00 3.62 2.72
C VAL A 56 -1.55 3.47 3.18
N ILE A 57 -0.88 4.58 3.44
CA ILE A 57 0.57 4.62 3.69
C ILE A 57 1.01 3.89 4.96
N ASP A 58 0.06 3.54 5.82
CA ASP A 58 0.18 2.76 7.05
C ASP A 58 -0.74 1.51 7.07
N GLY A 59 -1.34 1.15 5.93
CA GLY A 59 -2.20 -0.03 5.75
C GLY A 59 -1.44 -1.31 5.38
N ALA A 60 -2.18 -2.35 5.00
CA ALA A 60 -1.62 -3.67 4.66
C ALA A 60 -0.61 -3.66 3.50
N PHE A 61 -0.70 -2.66 2.59
CA PHE A 61 0.22 -2.48 1.46
C PHE A 61 1.16 -1.26 1.63
N SER A 62 1.41 -0.87 2.88
CA SER A 62 2.35 0.21 3.23
C SER A 62 3.81 -0.08 2.87
N ASP A 63 4.16 -1.31 2.52
CA ASP A 63 5.51 -1.71 2.08
C ASP A 63 5.94 -0.97 0.81
N TYR A 64 4.99 -0.63 -0.08
CA TYR A 64 5.26 0.21 -1.24
C TYR A 64 5.60 1.65 -0.82
N ALA A 65 4.83 2.25 0.10
CA ALA A 65 5.12 3.57 0.66
C ALA A 65 6.50 3.59 1.34
N ASP A 66 6.84 2.55 2.10
CA ASP A 66 8.15 2.39 2.73
C ASP A 66 9.28 2.24 1.72
N SER A 67 9.04 1.56 0.59
CA SER A 67 10.02 1.46 -0.50
C SER A 67 10.34 2.83 -1.10
N MET A 68 9.35 3.72 -1.22
CA MET A 68 9.55 5.08 -1.72
C MET A 68 10.30 5.94 -0.69
N ARG A 69 9.98 5.81 0.59
CA ARG A 69 10.74 6.47 1.68
C ARG A 69 12.20 6.03 1.69
N LYS A 70 12.48 4.72 1.53
CA LYS A 70 13.85 4.17 1.46
C LYS A 70 14.65 4.70 0.27
N GLN A 71 13.99 5.05 -0.83
CA GLN A 71 14.59 5.70 -1.99
C GLN A 71 14.84 7.21 -1.77
N GLY A 72 14.38 7.78 -0.66
CA GLY A 72 14.60 9.17 -0.28
C GLY A 72 13.48 10.13 -0.66
N TYR A 73 12.35 9.63 -1.16
CA TYR A 73 11.18 10.46 -1.44
C TYR A 73 10.45 10.87 -0.16
N GLN A 74 9.82 12.04 -0.19
CA GLN A 74 8.79 12.39 0.79
C GLN A 74 7.48 11.72 0.40
N VAL A 75 6.89 10.92 1.29
CA VAL A 75 5.59 10.26 1.04
C VAL A 75 4.50 10.99 1.81
N LYS A 76 3.41 11.36 1.12
CA LYS A 76 2.23 12.00 1.72
C LYS A 76 0.95 11.37 1.18
N GLU A 77 -0.13 11.49 1.95
CA GLU A 77 -1.47 11.12 1.50
C GLU A 77 -2.30 12.31 1.04
N LEU A 78 -3.22 12.05 0.12
CA LEU A 78 -4.30 12.94 -0.27
C LEU A 78 -5.61 12.40 0.31
N GLU A 79 -6.05 12.95 1.44
CA GLU A 79 -7.32 12.56 2.06
C GLU A 79 -8.50 13.36 1.48
N GLY A 80 -9.68 12.77 1.31
CA GLY A 80 -10.90 13.50 0.91
C GLY A 80 -10.99 13.92 -0.58
N GLU A 81 -12.18 13.75 -1.17
CA GLU A 81 -12.47 13.80 -2.63
C GLU A 81 -12.29 15.18 -3.31
N SER A 82 -11.56 16.12 -2.70
CA SER A 82 -11.25 17.44 -3.26
C SER A 82 -9.75 17.70 -3.35
N ASN A 83 -8.92 16.72 -2.98
CA ASN A 83 -7.49 16.93 -2.78
C ASN A 83 -6.62 16.46 -3.95
N ILE A 84 -7.18 15.89 -5.02
CA ILE A 84 -6.49 15.76 -6.31
C ILE A 84 -6.76 17.00 -7.15
N SER A 85 -5.77 17.89 -7.25
CA SER A 85 -5.88 19.18 -7.92
C SER A 85 -4.53 19.56 -8.52
N ASP A 86 -4.51 20.48 -9.49
CA ASP A 86 -3.24 21.00 -10.05
C ASP A 86 -2.31 21.50 -8.93
N GLN A 87 -2.87 22.14 -7.90
CA GLN A 87 -2.11 22.69 -6.76
C GLN A 87 -1.46 21.61 -5.90
N SER A 88 -2.20 20.55 -5.57
CA SER A 88 -1.66 19.45 -4.77
C SER A 88 -0.64 18.61 -5.56
N LEU A 89 -0.85 18.45 -6.86
CA LEU A 89 0.03 17.67 -7.73
C LEU A 89 1.29 18.44 -8.17
N GLN A 90 1.31 19.78 -8.11
CA GLN A 90 2.40 20.61 -8.62
C GLN A 90 3.79 20.27 -8.04
N GLN A 91 3.84 19.83 -6.78
CA GLN A 91 5.10 19.48 -6.09
C GLN A 91 5.37 17.97 -6.05
N ALA A 92 4.47 17.17 -6.60
CA ALA A 92 4.60 15.73 -6.65
C ALA A 92 5.41 15.30 -7.87
N ARG A 93 6.15 14.21 -7.73
CA ARG A 93 6.82 13.53 -8.84
C ARG A 93 6.06 12.29 -9.30
N VAL A 94 5.32 11.67 -8.36
CA VAL A 94 4.55 10.45 -8.55
C VAL A 94 3.22 10.61 -7.83
N LEU A 95 2.14 10.23 -8.50
CA LEU A 95 0.82 10.04 -7.93
C LEU A 95 0.49 8.54 -7.96
N VAL A 96 0.15 7.98 -6.81
CA VAL A 96 -0.21 6.57 -6.64
C VAL A 96 -1.71 6.47 -6.44
N ILE A 97 -2.39 5.83 -7.40
CA ILE A 97 -3.83 5.54 -7.35
C ILE A 97 -3.97 4.02 -7.42
N PRO A 98 -4.09 3.33 -6.27
CA PRO A 98 -4.01 1.88 -6.22
C PRO A 98 -5.31 1.20 -6.69
N GLU A 99 -6.43 1.44 -5.99
CA GLU A 99 -7.72 0.79 -6.26
C GLU A 99 -8.88 1.75 -5.95
N ALA A 100 -8.97 2.84 -6.72
CA ALA A 100 -10.03 3.83 -6.51
C ALA A 100 -11.42 3.20 -6.68
N ASN A 101 -12.21 3.23 -5.61
CA ASN A 101 -13.56 2.65 -5.55
C ASN A 101 -14.66 3.70 -5.74
N ASN A 102 -14.35 4.97 -5.51
CA ASN A 102 -15.23 6.09 -5.84
C ASN A 102 -14.82 6.71 -7.19
N PRO A 103 -15.77 7.13 -8.05
CA PRO A 103 -15.45 7.79 -9.30
C PRO A 103 -14.77 9.16 -9.10
N PHE A 104 -13.74 9.44 -9.90
CA PHE A 104 -13.11 10.77 -9.96
C PHE A 104 -14.03 11.82 -10.58
N LYS A 105 -14.02 13.02 -10.03
CA LYS A 105 -14.71 14.19 -10.60
C LYS A 105 -13.96 14.73 -11.82
N GLU A 106 -14.66 15.48 -12.67
CA GLU A 106 -14.07 16.04 -13.91
C GLU A 106 -12.84 16.92 -13.64
N ASN A 107 -12.84 17.69 -12.55
CA ASN A 107 -11.70 18.52 -12.16
C ASN A 107 -10.48 17.69 -11.73
N GLU A 108 -10.69 16.56 -11.04
CA GLU A 108 -9.62 15.65 -10.65
C GLU A 108 -9.03 14.95 -11.88
N GLN A 109 -9.88 14.47 -12.79
CA GLN A 109 -9.45 13.89 -14.07
C GLN A 109 -8.59 14.88 -14.86
N LYS A 110 -9.02 16.14 -14.94
CA LYS A 110 -8.26 17.20 -15.61
C LYS A 110 -6.90 17.44 -14.94
N ALA A 111 -6.85 17.47 -13.61
CA ALA A 111 -5.60 17.64 -12.86
C ALA A 111 -4.64 16.46 -13.09
N ILE A 112 -5.15 15.22 -13.13
CA ILE A 112 -4.36 14.03 -13.43
C ILE A 112 -3.81 14.08 -14.86
N ILE A 113 -4.63 14.52 -15.83
CA ILE A 113 -4.19 14.69 -17.23
C ILE A 113 -3.09 15.77 -17.34
N ASN A 114 -3.20 16.87 -16.60
CA ASN A 114 -2.18 17.93 -16.59
C ASN A 114 -0.87 17.48 -15.92
N PHE A 115 -0.91 16.45 -15.08
CA PHE A 115 0.23 15.96 -14.32
C PHE A 115 1.15 15.03 -15.14
N VAL A 116 0.63 14.37 -16.19
CA VAL A 116 1.35 13.40 -17.04
C VAL A 116 1.96 14.03 -18.29
#